data_AF-A0A3A4T016-F1
#
_entry.id   AF-A0A3A4T016-F1
#
_cell.length_a   1.000
_cell.length_b   1.000
_cell.length_c   1.000
_cell.angle_alpha   90.00
_cell.angle_beta   90.00
_cell.angle_gamma   90.00
#
_symmetry.space_group_name_H-M   'P 1'
#
loop_
_entity.id
_entity.type
_entity.pdbx_description
1 polymer ?
#
loop_
_entity_poly.entity_id
_entity_poly.type
_entity_poly.pdbx_seq_one_letter_code
_entity_poly.pdbx_strand_id
1 'polypeptide(L)'
;MERVVITGVEQVIKIELLGETFKFKSEETRSDLKEILSYLMSELHKVEDQFPSHALKTNKAAILVMTALNISKQYVALVNSHSDFINSVSSRVTEIDNMLVVK
;
A
#
# COMPACT_ATOMS: atom_id res chain seq x y z
N MET A 1 -6.47 4.12 -19.57
CA MET A 1 -5.74 2.89 -19.20
C MET A 1 -4.36 3.33 -18.77
N GLU A 2 -4.17 3.54 -17.47
CA GLU A 2 -2.83 3.80 -16.93
C GLU A 2 -1.96 2.55 -17.12
N ARG A 3 -0.73 2.73 -17.62
CA ARG A 3 0.18 1.62 -17.96
C ARG A 3 1.40 1.62 -17.05
N VAL A 4 1.61 0.50 -16.36
CA VAL A 4 2.85 0.20 -15.62
C VAL A 4 3.79 -0.61 -16.51
N VAL A 5 5.00 -0.11 -16.74
CA VAL A 5 6.03 -0.81 -17.52
C VAL A 5 7.35 -0.82 -16.74
N ILE A 6 7.88 -2.02 -16.50
CA ILE A 6 9.16 -2.24 -15.80
C ILE A 6 10.21 -2.64 -16.84
N THR A 7 11.28 -1.85 -17.00
CA THR A 7 12.35 -2.12 -17.99
C THR A 7 13.74 -1.93 -17.39
N GLY A 8 14.67 -2.86 -17.65
CA GLY A 8 16.11 -2.68 -17.40
C GLY A 8 16.76 -3.67 -16.42
N VAL A 9 18.11 -3.61 -16.38
CA VAL A 9 19.02 -4.33 -15.46
C VAL A 9 19.17 -3.54 -14.14
N GLU A 10 19.20 -2.20 -14.24
CA GLU A 10 18.74 -1.31 -13.18
C GLU A 10 17.21 -1.21 -13.32
N GLN A 11 16.44 -1.48 -12.27
CA GLN A 11 14.97 -1.47 -12.37
C GLN A 11 14.47 -0.02 -12.46
N VAL A 12 14.49 0.51 -13.69
CA VAL A 12 13.85 1.79 -14.00
C VAL A 12 12.37 1.53 -14.24
N ILE A 13 11.58 2.15 -13.38
CA ILE A 13 10.14 2.02 -13.34
C ILE A 13 9.55 3.18 -14.11
N LYS A 14 8.63 2.88 -15.02
CA LYS A 14 7.78 3.87 -15.65
C LYS A 14 6.35 3.65 -15.19
N ILE A 15 5.79 4.66 -14.56
CA ILE A 15 4.37 4.69 -14.17
C ILE A 15 3.69 5.91 -14.78
N GLU A 16 2.43 5.74 -15.15
CA GLU A 16 1.53 6.81 -15.55
C GLU A 16 0.53 7.03 -14.42
N LEU A 17 0.50 8.24 -13.85
CA LEU A 17 -0.41 8.65 -12.78
C LEU A 17 -1.09 9.95 -13.19
N LEU A 18 -2.42 10.00 -13.21
CA LEU A 18 -3.18 11.23 -13.50
C LEU A 18 -2.76 11.90 -14.82
N GLY A 19 -2.46 11.08 -15.83
CA GLY A 19 -2.01 11.49 -17.16
C GLY A 19 -0.57 12.00 -17.23
N GLU A 20 0.22 11.83 -16.17
CA GLU A 20 1.64 12.20 -16.11
C GLU A 20 2.52 10.96 -15.99
N THR A 21 3.63 10.95 -16.73
CA THR A 21 4.59 9.84 -16.69
C THR A 21 5.71 10.14 -15.71
N PHE A 22 5.88 9.27 -14.73
CA PHE A 22 6.97 9.30 -13.78
C PHE A 22 7.96 8.18 -14.07
N LYS A 23 9.25 8.48 -13.86
CA LYS A 23 10.34 7.52 -13.97
C LYS A 23 11.20 7.56 -12.72
N PHE A 24 11.45 6.40 -12.12
CA PHE A 24 12.31 6.30 -10.94
C PHE A 24 13.04 4.96 -10.91
N LYS A 25 14.17 4.92 -10.20
CA LYS A 25 14.90 3.68 -9.94
C LYS A 25 14.33 3.05 -8.67
N SER A 26 14.24 1.72 -8.63
CA SER A 26 13.92 0.98 -7.41
C SER A 26 14.89 -0.17 -7.21
N GLU A 27 15.12 -0.49 -5.94
CA GLU A 27 15.92 -1.64 -5.50
C GLU A 27 15.03 -2.87 -5.24
N GLU A 28 13.71 -2.70 -5.18
CA GLU A 28 12.73 -3.77 -4.94
C GLU A 28 12.77 -4.84 -6.03
N THR A 29 12.39 -6.08 -5.71
CA THR A 29 12.28 -7.12 -6.73
C THR A 29 11.15 -6.80 -7.71
N ARG A 30 11.24 -7.32 -8.94
CA ARG A 30 10.18 -7.13 -9.96
C ARG A 30 8.81 -7.65 -9.53
N SER A 31 8.75 -8.62 -8.61
CA SER A 31 7.48 -9.17 -8.12
C SER A 31 6.84 -8.23 -7.11
N ASP A 32 7.59 -7.83 -6.08
CA ASP A 32 7.14 -6.93 -5.02
C ASP A 32 6.69 -5.59 -5.62
N LEU A 33 7.46 -5.11 -6.59
CA LEU A 33 7.13 -3.87 -7.26
C LEU A 33 5.79 -3.93 -8.02
N LYS A 34 5.48 -5.03 -8.70
CA LYS A 34 4.19 -5.15 -9.40
C LYS A 34 3.02 -5.07 -8.43
N GLU A 35 3.16 -5.71 -7.27
CA GLU A 35 2.13 -5.72 -6.23
C GLU A 35 1.96 -4.31 -5.62
N ILE A 36 3.06 -3.65 -5.25
CA ILE A 36 3.07 -2.28 -4.74
C ILE A 36 2.39 -1.32 -5.73
N LEU A 37 2.74 -1.40 -7.02
CA LEU A 37 2.15 -0.52 -8.03
C LEU A 37 0.67 -0.87 -8.25
N SER A 38 0.30 -2.15 -8.29
CA SER A 38 -1.11 -2.54 -8.40
C SER A 38 -1.95 -1.99 -7.24
N TYR A 39 -1.40 -2.01 -6.02
CA TYR A 39 -2.06 -1.46 -4.85
C TYR A 39 -2.21 0.06 -4.92
N LEU A 40 -1.13 0.77 -5.29
CA LEU A 40 -1.17 2.22 -5.52
C LEU A 40 -2.26 2.60 -6.54
N MET A 41 -2.32 1.91 -7.68
CA MET A 41 -3.32 2.19 -8.72
C MET A 41 -4.74 1.94 -8.19
N SER A 42 -4.96 0.85 -7.46
CA SER A 42 -6.28 0.56 -6.88
C SER A 42 -6.74 1.67 -5.94
N GLU A 43 -5.87 2.16 -5.06
CA GLU A 43 -6.20 3.26 -4.15
C GLU A 43 -6.36 4.60 -4.88
N LEU A 44 -5.59 4.84 -5.94
CA LEU A 44 -5.75 6.02 -6.78
C LEU A 44 -7.13 6.05 -7.43
N HIS A 45 -7.56 4.94 -8.06
CA HIS A 45 -8.88 4.85 -8.70
C HIS A 45 -10.01 5.08 -7.70
N LYS A 46 -9.92 4.51 -6.48
CA LYS A 46 -10.91 4.73 -5.41
C LYS A 46 -11.03 6.20 -5.01
N VAL A 47 -9.92 6.94 -5.07
CA VAL A 47 -9.92 8.38 -4.77
C VAL A 47 -10.46 9.15 -5.96
N GLU A 48 -10.05 8.83 -7.19
CA GLU A 48 -10.59 9.47 -8.41
C GLU A 48 -12.11 9.37 -8.48
N ASP A 49 -12.70 8.23 -8.11
CA ASP A 49 -14.16 8.02 -8.07
C ASP A 49 -14.89 8.96 -7.08
N GLN A 50 -14.17 9.56 -6.13
CA GLN A 50 -14.74 10.52 -5.16
C GLN A 50 -14.74 11.96 -5.68
N PHE A 51 -14.03 12.23 -6.79
CA PHE A 51 -13.98 13.55 -7.39
C PHE A 51 -14.86 13.63 -8.64
N PRO A 52 -15.58 14.74 -8.87
CA PRO A 52 -16.27 14.94 -10.12
C PRO A 52 -15.26 15.06 -11.27
N SER A 53 -15.62 14.60 -12.47
CA SER A 53 -14.69 14.47 -13.60
C SER A 53 -13.97 15.77 -14.00
N HIS A 54 -14.57 16.93 -13.74
CA HIS A 54 -13.93 18.24 -13.99
C HIS A 54 -12.81 18.57 -12.99
N ALA A 55 -12.91 18.05 -11.76
CA ALA A 55 -11.93 18.27 -10.69
C ALA A 55 -10.69 17.37 -10.81
N LEU A 56 -10.80 16.24 -11.52
CA LEU A 56 -9.69 15.30 -11.75
C LEU A 56 -8.48 15.97 -12.41
N LYS A 57 -8.71 16.98 -13.26
CA LYS A 57 -7.64 17.69 -13.97
C LYS A 57 -7.00 18.82 -13.16
N THR A 58 -7.76 19.47 -12.27
CA THR A 58 -7.32 20.66 -11.54
C THR A 58 -6.76 20.33 -10.16
N ASN A 59 -7.18 19.20 -9.57
CA ASN A 59 -6.90 18.85 -8.18
C ASN A 59 -5.94 17.66 -8.03
N LYS A 60 -5.05 17.43 -9.00
CA LYS A 60 -4.14 16.26 -9.01
C LYS A 60 -3.36 16.09 -7.71
N ALA A 61 -2.85 17.18 -7.14
CA ALA A 61 -2.12 17.13 -5.88
C ALA A 61 -3.01 16.67 -4.71
N ALA A 62 -4.26 17.15 -4.63
CA ALA A 62 -5.20 16.73 -3.59
C ALA A 62 -5.57 15.25 -3.73
N ILE A 63 -5.74 14.76 -4.96
CA ILE A 63 -5.99 13.35 -5.27
C ILE A 63 -4.81 12.50 -4.78
N LEU A 64 -3.57 12.85 -5.14
CA LEU A 64 -2.38 12.12 -4.69
C LEU A 64 -2.22 12.14 -3.16
N VAL A 65 -2.47 13.28 -2.51
CA VAL A 65 -2.43 13.39 -1.04
C VAL A 65 -3.50 12.51 -0.39
N MET A 66 -4.72 12.48 -0.92
CA MET A 66 -5.78 11.58 -0.42
C MET A 66 -5.42 10.11 -0.63
N THR A 67 -4.86 9.75 -1.79
CA THR A 67 -4.37 8.39 -2.05
C THR A 67 -3.30 8.00 -1.04
N ALA A 68 -2.32 8.87 -0.78
CA ALA A 68 -1.27 8.64 0.21
C ALA A 68 -1.84 8.51 1.64
N LEU A 69 -2.83 9.34 2.01
CA LEU A 69 -3.52 9.26 3.30
C LEU A 69 -4.27 7.93 3.46
N ASN A 70 -4.96 7.46 2.42
CA ASN A 70 -5.68 6.19 2.46
C ASN A 70 -4.74 5.01 2.60
N ILE A 71 -3.63 4.98 1.86
CA ILE A 71 -2.58 3.96 1.98
C ILE A 71 -1.99 3.99 3.40
N SER A 72 -1.64 5.17 3.91
CA SER A 72 -1.06 5.33 5.24
C SER A 72 -2.02 4.86 6.35
N LYS A 73 -3.32 5.17 6.22
CA LYS A 73 -4.37 4.69 7.13
C LYS A 73 -4.45 3.16 7.15
N GLN A 74 -4.42 2.53 5.98
CA GLN A 74 -4.46 1.07 5.86
C GLN A 74 -3.21 0.42 6.46
N TYR A 75 -2.03 0.99 6.24
CA TYR A 75 -0.78 0.54 6.85
C TYR A 75 -0.85 0.60 8.39
N VAL A 76 -1.28 1.74 8.96
CA VAL A 76 -1.43 1.89 10.42
C VAL A 76 -2.43 0.87 10.98
N ALA A 77 -3.57 0.66 10.31
CA ALA A 77 -4.55 -0.32 10.72
C ALA A 77 -3.99 -1.76 10.70
N LEU A 78 -3.20 -2.11 9.69
CA LEU A 78 -2.55 -3.41 9.57
C LEU A 78 -1.52 -3.63 10.70
N VAL A 79 -0.66 -2.64 10.96
CA VAL A 79 0.34 -2.71 12.04
C VAL A 79 -0.33 -2.91 13.40
N ASN A 80 -1.39 -2.15 13.68
CA ASN A 80 -2.16 -2.30 14.93
C ASN A 80 -2.78 -3.69 15.03
N SER A 81 -3.46 -4.15 13.97
CA SER A 81 -4.10 -5.47 13.95
C SER A 81 -3.10 -6.62 14.13
N HIS A 82 -1.91 -6.49 13.54
CA HIS A 82 -0.83 -7.46 13.73
C HIS A 82 -0.32 -7.46 15.18
N SER A 83 -0.11 -6.29 15.77
CA SER A 83 0.30 -6.17 17.18
C SER A 83 -0.74 -6.79 18.11
N ASP A 84 -2.03 -6.52 17.90
CA ASP A 84 -3.13 -7.08 18.69
C ASP A 84 -3.18 -8.60 18.58
N PHE A 85 -2.99 -9.12 17.37
CA PHE A 85 -2.93 -10.56 17.13
C PHE A 85 -1.76 -11.22 17.87
N ILE A 86 -0.55 -10.67 17.77
CA ILE A 86 0.63 -11.19 18.47
C ILE A 86 0.42 -11.16 19.98
N ASN A 87 -0.08 -10.05 20.54
CA ASN A 87 -0.37 -9.94 21.97
C ASN A 87 -1.39 -10.99 22.43
N SER A 88 -2.45 -11.21 21.64
CA SER A 88 -3.47 -12.23 21.91
C SER A 88 -2.89 -13.65 21.90
N VAL A 89 -2.07 -13.98 20.89
CA VAL A 89 -1.40 -15.28 20.82
C VAL A 89 -0.44 -15.46 21.99
N SER A 90 0.40 -14.46 22.30
CA SER A 90 1.33 -14.51 23.41
C SER A 90 0.64 -14.73 24.75
N SER A 91 -0.46 -13.99 25.03
CA SER A 91 -1.24 -14.17 26.26
C SER A 91 -1.76 -15.61 26.39
N ARG A 92 -2.32 -16.16 25.31
CA ARG A 92 -2.86 -17.52 25.30
C ARG A 92 -1.78 -18.58 25.46
N VAL A 93 -0.60 -18.38 24.86
CA VAL A 93 0.54 -19.29 25.02
C VAL A 93 1.04 -19.26 26.46
N THR A 94 1.17 -18.08 27.08
CA THR A 94 1.56 -17.96 28.49
C THR A 94 0.54 -18.62 29.43
N GLU A 95 -0.75 -18.48 29.16
CA GLU A 95 -1.80 -19.18 29.92
C GLU A 95 -1.66 -20.70 29.83
N ILE A 96 -1.41 -21.24 28.62
CA ILE A 96 -1.20 -22.67 28.41
C ILE A 96 0.06 -23.15 29.14
N ASP A 97 1.16 -22.40 29.04
CA ASP A 97 2.42 -22.75 29.70
C ASP A 97 2.26 -22.81 31.22
N ASN A 98 1.57 -21.82 31.81
CA ASN A 98 1.23 -21.82 33.23
C ASN A 98 0.38 -23.03 33.64
N MET A 99 -0.53 -23.51 32.78
CA MET A 99 -1.31 -24.72 33.07
C MET A 99 -0.48 -26.01 33.01
N LEU A 100 0.58 -26.03 32.20
CA LEU A 100 1.46 -27.19 32.06
C LEU A 100 2.50 -27.29 33.19
N VAL A 101 2.94 -26.15 33.74
CA VAL A 101 3.92 -26.08 34.84
C VAL A 101 3.32 -26.45 36.20
N VAL A 102 1.99 -26.41 36.37
CA VAL A 102 1.28 -26.77 37.62
C VAL A 102 1.02 -28.29 37.74
N LYS A 103 1.93 -29.13 37.23
CA LYS A 103 1.89 -30.59 37.41
C LYS A 103 3.07 -31.12 38.20
#